data_AF-A0A7S0QA20-F1
#
_entry.id   AF-A0A7S0QA20-F1
#
_cell.length_a   1.000
_cell.length_b   1.000
_cell.length_c   1.000
_cell.angle_alpha   90.00
_cell.angle_beta   90.00
_cell.angle_gamma   90.00
#
_symmetry.space_group_name_H-M   'P 1'
#
loop_
_entity.id
_entity.type
_entity.pdbx_description
1 polymer ?
#
loop_
_entity_poly.entity_id
_entity_poly.type
_entity_poly.pdbx_seq_one_letter_code
_entity_poly.pdbx_strand_id
1 'polypeptide(L)'
;MVSTKQQDQGLLISHQNEHPVKIFISQQDECPDGYFRSFEPKASWQKMDFGSEFGPASILSIIRFIEELESQVSLCAEEACESLVYFSGDDSQSLSGAVFLVGCYCIMKLERNLLQVEEHFSQFSKTVFQNFGGVSSAPLDFGLTLKDCWGGLFRAKQSGWIARPNKPQQDFWGDFDPEFYEHYNNPLNAD
;
A
#
# COMPACT_ATOMS: atom_id res chain seq x y z
N MET A 1 -13.80 -34.59 4.82
CA MET A 1 -13.13 -33.40 5.37
C MET A 1 -12.98 -32.42 4.23
N VAL A 2 -13.78 -31.35 4.25
CA VAL A 2 -13.76 -30.31 3.22
C VAL A 2 -12.51 -29.49 3.44
N SER A 3 -11.59 -29.52 2.47
CA SER A 3 -10.41 -28.67 2.43
C SER A 3 -10.88 -27.24 2.19
N THR A 4 -10.78 -26.38 3.20
CA THR A 4 -11.09 -24.96 3.09
C THR A 4 -9.97 -24.31 2.27
N LYS A 5 -10.12 -24.25 0.95
CA LYS A 5 -9.27 -23.42 0.09
C LYS A 5 -9.49 -21.97 0.49
N GLN A 6 -8.50 -21.40 1.18
CA GLN A 6 -8.56 -20.05 1.73
C GLN A 6 -8.13 -19.07 0.61
N GLN A 7 -9.16 -18.48 0.01
CA GLN A 7 -9.22 -17.45 -1.04
C GLN A 7 -7.92 -16.71 -1.39
N ASP A 8 -7.39 -16.98 -2.59
CA ASP A 8 -6.56 -16.02 -3.33
C ASP A 8 -7.45 -14.85 -3.74
N GLN A 9 -7.27 -13.69 -3.11
CA GLN A 9 -8.14 -12.52 -3.33
C GLN A 9 -7.44 -11.50 -4.23
N GLY A 10 -7.80 -11.57 -5.52
CA GLY A 10 -7.27 -10.66 -6.52
C GLY A 10 -7.85 -9.26 -6.45
N LEU A 11 -6.96 -8.29 -6.50
CA LEU A 11 -7.28 -6.91 -6.77
C LEU A 11 -7.06 -6.67 -8.29
N LEU A 12 -8.01 -5.99 -8.94
CA LEU A 12 -7.87 -5.64 -10.35
C LEU A 12 -7.54 -4.16 -10.45
N ILE A 13 -6.25 -3.84 -10.40
CA ILE A 13 -5.79 -2.55 -10.86
C ILE A 13 -5.51 -2.69 -12.36
N SER A 14 -6.03 -1.78 -13.18
CA SER A 14 -5.69 -1.69 -14.60
C SER A 14 -4.85 -0.42 -14.79
N HIS A 15 -3.60 -0.59 -15.26
CA HIS A 15 -2.72 0.52 -15.62
C HIS A 15 -3.10 1.09 -16.99
N GLN A 16 -2.73 2.35 -17.27
CA GLN A 16 -3.09 3.06 -18.52
C GLN A 16 -2.19 2.69 -19.72
N ASN A 17 -1.43 1.60 -19.64
CA ASN A 17 -0.60 1.11 -20.75
C ASN A 17 -1.42 0.25 -21.72
N GLU A 18 -0.89 0.02 -22.93
CA GLU A 18 -1.49 -0.85 -23.97
C GLU A 18 -1.76 -2.28 -23.46
N HIS A 19 -1.11 -2.68 -22.36
CA HIS A 19 -1.30 -3.94 -21.64
C HIS A 19 -1.65 -3.69 -20.16
N PRO A 20 -2.91 -3.88 -19.73
CA PRO A 20 -3.30 -3.68 -18.34
C PRO A 20 -2.78 -4.81 -17.44
N VAL A 21 -1.93 -4.47 -16.48
CA VAL A 21 -1.39 -5.41 -15.47
C VAL A 21 -2.28 -5.42 -14.23
N LYS A 22 -2.82 -6.58 -13.87
CA LYS A 22 -3.66 -6.81 -12.68
C LYS A 22 -2.80 -7.03 -11.43
N ILE A 23 -3.08 -6.37 -10.31
CA ILE A 23 -2.28 -6.47 -9.08
C ILE A 23 -3.05 -7.24 -8.00
N PHE A 24 -2.63 -8.45 -7.66
CA PHE A 24 -3.21 -9.32 -6.64
C PHE A 24 -2.51 -9.16 -5.29
N ILE A 25 -3.22 -9.39 -4.18
CA ILE A 25 -2.60 -9.52 -2.84
C ILE A 25 -2.78 -10.97 -2.39
N SER A 26 -1.70 -11.63 -1.97
CA SER A 26 -1.74 -13.02 -1.51
C SER A 26 -1.05 -13.19 -0.16
N GLN A 27 -1.63 -14.02 0.71
CA GLN A 27 -0.99 -14.47 1.96
C GLN A 27 -0.21 -15.78 1.80
N GLN A 28 -0.34 -16.44 0.66
CA GLN A 28 0.36 -17.69 0.35
C GLN A 28 1.63 -17.37 -0.43
N ASP A 29 2.76 -17.98 -0.09
CA ASP A 29 4.04 -17.82 -0.81
C ASP A 29 4.08 -18.55 -2.15
N GLU A 30 2.97 -19.18 -2.56
CA GLU A 30 2.84 -19.85 -3.85
C GLU A 30 2.19 -18.90 -4.86
N CYS A 31 2.90 -18.66 -5.96
CA CYS A 31 2.34 -17.95 -7.09
C CYS A 31 1.37 -18.88 -7.84
N PRO A 32 0.17 -18.41 -8.24
CA PRO A 32 -0.73 -19.23 -9.04
C PRO A 32 -0.05 -19.69 -10.35
N ASP A 33 -0.43 -20.86 -10.86
CA ASP A 33 0.07 -21.36 -12.16
C ASP A 33 -0.28 -20.36 -13.30
N GLY A 34 0.74 -19.78 -13.95
CA GLY A 34 0.58 -18.83 -15.07
C GLY A 34 1.70 -17.79 -15.18
N TYR A 35 1.50 -16.76 -16.02
CA TYR A 35 2.42 -15.61 -16.19
C TYR A 35 2.22 -14.57 -15.08
N PHE A 36 2.61 -14.96 -13.87
CA PHE A 36 2.55 -14.09 -12.71
C PHE A 36 3.96 -13.68 -12.30
N ARG A 37 4.18 -12.38 -12.19
CA ARG A 37 5.32 -11.85 -11.44
C ARG A 37 4.90 -11.70 -10.00
N SER A 38 5.82 -11.88 -9.07
CA SER A 38 5.57 -11.59 -7.66
C SER A 38 6.68 -10.75 -7.05
N PHE A 39 6.35 -10.04 -5.97
CA PHE A 39 7.35 -9.38 -5.15
C PHE A 39 6.96 -9.40 -3.67
N GLU A 40 8.00 -9.42 -2.85
CA GLU A 40 7.89 -9.61 -1.40
C GLU A 40 7.76 -8.27 -0.66
N PRO A 41 7.11 -8.27 0.52
CA PRO A 41 7.01 -7.09 1.35
C PRO A 41 8.37 -6.75 1.96
N LYS A 42 8.82 -5.49 1.81
CA LYS A 42 9.98 -5.00 2.56
C LYS A 42 9.51 -4.54 3.94
N ALA A 43 10.18 -5.02 4.99
CA ALA A 43 9.85 -4.68 6.38
C ALA A 43 9.93 -3.17 6.67
N SER A 44 10.69 -2.40 5.87
CA SER A 44 10.77 -0.94 5.96
C SER A 44 9.47 -0.24 5.56
N TRP A 45 8.62 -0.85 4.73
CA TRP A 45 7.39 -0.21 4.26
C TRP A 45 6.23 -0.31 5.24
N GLN A 46 6.20 -1.30 6.12
CA GLN A 46 5.04 -1.62 6.94
C GLN A 46 5.16 -1.15 8.40
N LYS A 47 6.23 -0.41 8.72
CA LYS A 47 6.52 0.07 10.08
C LYS A 47 6.30 1.58 10.18
N MET A 48 5.92 2.02 11.38
CA MET A 48 5.94 3.43 11.74
C MET A 48 7.38 3.92 11.92
N ASP A 49 7.58 5.21 11.72
CA ASP A 49 8.89 5.86 11.92
C ASP A 49 9.33 5.84 13.40
N PHE A 50 8.41 5.65 14.37
CA PHE A 50 8.64 5.75 15.82
C PHE A 50 8.76 4.41 16.59
N GLY A 51 9.06 3.28 15.93
CA GLY A 51 9.36 2.04 16.66
C GLY A 51 9.06 0.74 15.90
N SER A 52 9.07 -0.38 16.62
CA SER A 52 8.69 -1.71 16.10
C SER A 52 7.17 -1.93 16.03
N GLU A 53 6.38 -0.96 16.46
CA GLU A 53 4.93 -1.08 16.56
C GLU A 53 4.26 -1.06 15.19
N PHE A 54 3.23 -1.88 15.04
CA PHE A 54 2.40 -1.94 13.85
C PHE A 54 1.54 -0.67 13.73
N GLY A 55 1.65 0.04 12.61
CA GLY A 55 0.87 1.23 12.32
C GLY A 55 0.83 1.50 10.81
N PRO A 56 0.09 2.53 10.35
CA PRO A 56 0.10 2.87 8.95
C PRO A 56 1.50 3.34 8.56
N ALA A 57 1.96 2.93 7.38
CA ALA A 57 3.24 3.35 6.83
C ALA A 57 3.35 4.88 6.76
N SER A 58 4.54 5.41 7.00
CA SER A 58 4.84 6.83 6.80
C SER A 58 4.75 7.24 5.33
N ILE A 59 4.66 8.54 5.05
CA ILE A 59 4.56 9.05 3.67
C ILE A 59 5.78 8.65 2.83
N LEU A 60 6.98 8.63 3.43
CA LEU A 60 8.20 8.17 2.78
C LEU A 60 8.10 6.69 2.39
N SER A 61 7.64 5.84 3.31
CA SER A 61 7.43 4.42 3.07
C SER A 61 6.36 4.16 2.00
N ILE A 62 5.28 4.93 2.00
CA ILE A 62 4.25 4.89 0.96
C ILE A 62 4.85 5.23 -0.41
N ILE A 63 5.65 6.29 -0.51
CA ILE A 63 6.30 6.69 -1.76
C ILE A 63 7.23 5.59 -2.28
N ARG A 64 8.14 5.10 -1.42
CA ARG A 64 9.09 4.02 -1.76
C ARG A 64 8.37 2.74 -2.20
N PHE A 65 7.24 2.40 -1.57
CA PHE A 65 6.42 1.27 -1.98
C PHE A 65 5.83 1.47 -3.38
N ILE A 66 5.26 2.64 -3.66
CA ILE A 66 4.63 2.91 -4.95
C ILE A 66 5.68 2.92 -6.08
N GLU A 67 6.87 3.47 -5.85
CA GLU A 67 7.97 3.43 -6.84
C GLU A 67 8.35 1.99 -7.19
N GLU A 68 8.51 1.13 -6.19
CA GLU A 68 8.79 -0.29 -6.43
C GLU A 68 7.62 -0.97 -7.15
N LEU A 69 6.38 -0.72 -6.73
CA LEU A 69 5.20 -1.29 -7.39
C LEU A 69 5.12 -0.89 -8.86
N GLU A 70 5.35 0.38 -9.20
CA GLU A 70 5.38 0.86 -10.59
C GLU A 70 6.53 0.25 -11.40
N SER A 71 7.69 0.02 -10.77
CA SER A 71 8.81 -0.71 -11.38
C SER A 71 8.39 -2.15 -11.74
N GLN A 72 7.76 -2.87 -10.80
CA GLN A 72 7.28 -4.23 -11.04
C GLN A 72 6.15 -4.28 -12.09
N VAL A 73 5.25 -3.30 -12.11
CA VAL A 73 4.21 -3.17 -13.14
C VAL A 73 4.82 -2.93 -14.53
N SER A 74 5.87 -2.10 -14.62
CA SER A 74 6.56 -1.83 -15.88
C SER A 74 7.25 -3.10 -16.40
N LEU A 75 7.92 -3.85 -15.52
CA LEU A 75 8.53 -5.13 -15.87
C LEU A 75 7.49 -6.17 -16.30
N CYS A 76 6.33 -6.23 -15.64
CA CYS A 76 5.22 -7.08 -16.09
C CYS A 76 4.78 -6.75 -17.52
N ALA A 77 4.64 -5.45 -17.83
CA ALA A 77 4.22 -5.01 -19.16
C ALA A 77 5.27 -5.36 -20.23
N GLU A 78 6.57 -5.21 -19.93
CA GLU A 78 7.66 -5.60 -20.83
C GLU A 78 7.71 -7.11 -21.11
N GLU A 79 7.39 -7.92 -20.11
CA GLU A 79 7.38 -9.40 -20.21
C GLU A 79 6.05 -9.96 -20.71
N ALA A 80 5.08 -9.11 -21.05
CA ALA A 80 3.70 -9.49 -21.38
C ALA A 80 3.02 -10.34 -20.28
N CYS A 81 3.39 -10.12 -19.02
CA CYS A 81 2.72 -10.68 -17.86
C CYS A 81 1.45 -9.89 -17.57
N GLU A 82 0.30 -10.55 -17.57
CA GLU A 82 -0.99 -9.89 -17.31
C GLU A 82 -1.23 -9.59 -15.82
N SER A 83 -0.42 -10.17 -14.93
CA SER A 83 -0.70 -10.17 -13.49
C SER A 83 0.57 -10.07 -12.64
N LEU A 84 0.48 -9.26 -11.60
CA LEU A 84 1.48 -9.07 -10.55
C LEU A 84 0.86 -9.49 -9.21
N VAL A 85 1.58 -10.27 -8.40
CA VAL A 85 1.17 -10.70 -7.07
C VAL A 85 2.05 -10.01 -6.03
N TYR A 86 1.43 -9.26 -5.12
CA TYR A 86 2.08 -8.71 -3.95
C TYR A 86 1.82 -9.62 -2.74
N PHE A 87 2.87 -10.24 -2.21
CA PHE A 87 2.72 -11.09 -1.03
C PHE A 87 2.63 -10.22 0.23
N SER A 88 1.61 -10.47 1.04
CA SER A 88 1.39 -9.68 2.25
C SER A 88 2.02 -10.27 3.50
N GLY A 89 2.38 -11.55 3.53
CA GLY A 89 2.66 -12.30 4.76
C GLY A 89 1.42 -13.01 5.31
N ASP A 90 1.64 -13.92 6.26
CA ASP A 90 0.67 -14.89 6.77
C ASP A 90 -0.21 -14.34 7.92
N ASP A 91 0.20 -13.26 8.56
CA ASP A 91 -0.51 -12.65 9.67
C ASP A 91 -1.40 -11.44 9.28
N SER A 92 -2.35 -11.10 10.16
CA SER A 92 -3.33 -10.01 9.92
C SER A 92 -2.71 -8.62 9.86
N GLN A 93 -1.59 -8.37 10.55
CA GLN A 93 -0.89 -7.08 10.51
C GLN A 93 -0.28 -6.88 9.13
N SER A 94 0.43 -7.90 8.65
CA SER A 94 1.12 -7.82 7.36
C SER A 94 0.10 -7.73 6.20
N LEU A 95 -1.04 -8.43 6.28
CA LEU A 95 -2.17 -8.24 5.35
C LEU A 95 -2.77 -6.83 5.40
N SER A 96 -2.99 -6.29 6.61
CA SER A 96 -3.54 -4.93 6.78
C SER A 96 -2.57 -3.87 6.23
N GLY A 97 -1.27 -4.03 6.47
CA GLY A 97 -0.23 -3.18 5.90
C GLY A 97 -0.17 -3.26 4.38
N ALA A 98 -0.28 -4.45 3.81
CA ALA A 98 -0.28 -4.64 2.36
C ALA A 98 -1.49 -3.97 1.69
N VAL A 99 -2.69 -4.23 2.22
CA VAL A 99 -3.93 -3.60 1.73
C VAL A 99 -3.85 -2.08 1.89
N PHE A 100 -3.35 -1.59 3.01
CA PHE A 100 -3.15 -0.16 3.25
C PHE A 100 -2.27 0.48 2.16
N LEU A 101 -1.10 -0.09 1.88
CA LEU A 101 -0.14 0.40 0.90
C LEU A 101 -0.72 0.44 -0.51
N VAL A 102 -1.42 -0.64 -0.91
CA VAL A 102 -2.06 -0.70 -2.23
C VAL A 102 -3.25 0.28 -2.33
N GLY A 103 -3.99 0.51 -1.24
CA GLY A 103 -4.99 1.58 -1.20
C GLY A 103 -4.38 2.98 -1.31
N CYS A 104 -3.21 3.21 -0.72
CA CYS A 104 -2.46 4.46 -0.88
C CYS A 104 -2.02 4.67 -2.33
N TYR A 105 -1.55 3.61 -3.00
CA TYR A 105 -1.25 3.64 -4.43
C TYR A 105 -2.45 4.07 -5.27
N CYS A 106 -3.64 3.51 -5.02
CA CYS A 106 -4.87 3.89 -5.71
C CYS A 106 -5.18 5.39 -5.56
N ILE A 107 -4.96 5.98 -4.39
CA ILE A 107 -5.24 7.40 -4.11
C ILE A 107 -4.14 8.30 -4.68
N MET A 108 -2.87 7.97 -4.43
CA MET A 108 -1.74 8.83 -4.72
C MET A 108 -1.36 8.79 -6.20
N LYS A 109 -1.30 7.62 -6.81
CA LYS A 109 -0.85 7.45 -8.20
C LYS A 109 -2.01 7.37 -9.18
N LEU A 110 -3.05 6.61 -8.86
CA LEU A 110 -4.18 6.37 -9.78
C LEU A 110 -5.32 7.39 -9.65
N GLU A 111 -5.18 8.38 -8.76
CA GLU A 111 -6.18 9.45 -8.53
C GLU A 111 -7.59 8.89 -8.21
N ARG A 112 -7.69 7.70 -7.61
CA ARG A 112 -8.98 7.11 -7.20
C ARG A 112 -9.54 7.84 -5.98
N ASN A 113 -10.86 7.92 -5.91
CA ASN A 113 -11.55 8.45 -4.73
C ASN A 113 -11.72 7.36 -3.66
N LEU A 114 -12.07 7.79 -2.43
CA LEU A 114 -12.22 6.87 -1.30
C LEU A 114 -13.24 5.75 -1.55
N LEU A 115 -14.41 6.07 -2.14
CA LEU A 115 -15.45 5.07 -2.42
C LEU A 115 -14.93 3.98 -3.37
N GLN A 116 -14.23 4.38 -4.43
CA GLN A 116 -13.60 3.44 -5.35
C GLN A 116 -12.62 2.53 -4.60
N VAL A 117 -11.75 3.09 -3.77
CA VAL A 117 -10.80 2.28 -2.98
C VAL A 117 -11.53 1.29 -2.06
N GLU A 118 -12.57 1.73 -1.35
CA GLU A 118 -13.37 0.86 -0.49
C GLU A 118 -14.08 -0.27 -1.26
N GLU A 119 -14.64 0.02 -2.44
CA GLU A 119 -15.25 -0.97 -3.32
C GLU A 119 -14.23 -2.00 -3.81
N HIS A 120 -12.98 -1.60 -4.06
CA HIS A 120 -11.92 -2.53 -4.47
C HIS A 120 -11.57 -3.54 -3.37
N PHE A 121 -11.70 -3.16 -2.10
CA PHE A 121 -11.40 -4.02 -0.95
C PHE A 121 -12.65 -4.57 -0.26
N SER A 122 -13.85 -4.37 -0.81
CA SER A 122 -15.10 -4.80 -0.17
C SER A 122 -15.26 -6.31 -0.08
N GLN A 123 -14.49 -7.06 -0.86
CA GLN A 123 -14.46 -8.53 -0.85
C GLN A 123 -13.73 -9.10 0.38
N PHE A 124 -12.90 -8.30 1.04
CA PHE A 124 -12.27 -8.71 2.31
C PHE A 124 -13.29 -8.58 3.45
N SER A 125 -13.35 -9.59 4.33
CA SER A 125 -14.15 -9.47 5.55
C SER A 125 -13.57 -8.39 6.46
N LYS A 126 -14.42 -7.52 6.99
CA LYS A 126 -14.03 -6.46 7.93
C LYS A 126 -13.33 -6.97 9.19
N THR A 127 -13.49 -8.25 9.53
CA THR A 127 -12.84 -8.90 10.68
C THR A 127 -11.41 -9.35 10.42
N VAL A 128 -10.95 -9.27 9.17
CA VAL A 128 -9.62 -9.75 8.75
C VAL A 128 -8.53 -8.70 9.03
N PHE A 129 -8.91 -7.43 9.02
CA PHE A 129 -7.96 -6.34 9.18
C PHE A 129 -7.78 -5.94 10.64
N GLN A 130 -6.53 -5.79 11.04
CA GLN A 130 -6.15 -5.22 12.32
C GLN A 130 -6.18 -3.69 12.22
N ASN A 131 -6.87 -3.04 13.15
CA ASN A 131 -6.82 -1.59 13.27
C ASN A 131 -5.42 -1.13 13.70
N PHE A 132 -5.02 0.04 13.23
CA PHE A 132 -3.76 0.65 13.63
C PHE A 132 -3.88 1.27 15.02
N GLY A 133 -3.08 0.79 15.95
CA GLY A 133 -3.01 1.29 17.33
C GLY A 133 -2.04 2.47 17.48
N GLY A 134 -2.13 3.16 18.62
CA GLY A 134 -1.10 4.11 19.05
C GLY A 134 0.13 3.42 19.65
N VAL A 135 1.18 4.20 19.92
CA VAL A 135 2.45 3.74 20.52
C VAL A 135 2.39 3.69 22.06
N SER A 136 1.19 3.70 22.64
CA SER A 136 1.02 3.74 24.09
C SER A 136 1.17 2.36 24.71
N SER A 137 1.83 2.28 25.86
CA SER A 137 1.89 1.06 26.68
C SER A 137 0.58 0.73 27.39
N ALA A 138 -0.41 1.64 27.35
CA ALA A 138 -1.75 1.41 27.87
C ALA A 138 -2.64 0.71 26.82
N PRO A 139 -3.61 -0.12 27.24
CA PRO A 139 -4.61 -0.68 26.35
C PRO A 139 -5.29 0.45 25.56
N LEU A 140 -5.27 0.35 24.24
CA LEU A 140 -5.90 1.32 23.37
C LEU A 140 -7.37 0.97 23.18
N ASP A 141 -8.25 1.80 23.72
CA ASP A 141 -9.70 1.71 23.47
C ASP A 141 -10.09 2.26 22.08
N PHE A 142 -9.12 2.74 21.30
CA PHE A 142 -9.32 3.37 20.00
C PHE A 142 -8.19 3.01 19.03
N GLY A 143 -8.55 2.59 17.81
CA GLY A 143 -7.61 2.32 16.72
C GLY A 143 -8.16 2.82 15.39
N LEU A 144 -7.27 3.29 14.53
CA LEU A 144 -7.63 3.78 13.20
C LEU A 144 -7.86 2.61 12.26
N THR A 145 -8.97 2.64 11.52
CA THR A 145 -9.25 1.65 10.47
C THR A 145 -8.52 2.02 9.17
N LEU A 146 -8.39 1.07 8.24
CA LEU A 146 -7.92 1.35 6.87
C LEU A 146 -8.68 2.50 6.22
N LYS A 147 -10.01 2.53 6.41
CA LYS A 147 -10.89 3.58 5.90
C LYS A 147 -10.53 4.95 6.46
N ASP A 148 -10.21 5.04 7.76
CA ASP A 148 -9.84 6.30 8.41
C ASP A 148 -8.54 6.84 7.82
N CYS A 149 -7.54 5.97 7.65
CA CYS A 149 -6.24 6.33 7.09
C CYS A 149 -6.35 6.75 5.62
N TRP A 150 -7.04 5.98 4.77
CA TRP A 150 -7.28 6.35 3.37
C TRP A 150 -8.10 7.63 3.24
N GLY A 151 -9.12 7.81 4.09
CA GLY A 151 -9.91 9.04 4.12
C GLY A 151 -9.08 10.26 4.52
N GLY A 152 -8.16 10.11 5.47
CA GLY A 152 -7.17 11.13 5.84
C GLY A 152 -6.28 11.50 4.66
N LEU A 153 -5.66 10.50 4.02
CA LEU A 153 -4.78 10.68 2.85
C LEU A 153 -5.50 11.37 1.69
N PHE A 154 -6.71 10.90 1.36
CA PHE A 154 -7.53 11.47 0.29
C PHE A 154 -7.87 12.94 0.56
N ARG A 155 -8.29 13.29 1.78
CA ARG A 155 -8.58 14.69 2.16
C ARG A 155 -7.33 15.56 2.17
N ALA A 156 -6.18 15.03 2.61
CA ALA A 156 -4.90 15.74 2.56
C ALA A 156 -4.53 16.09 1.11
N LYS A 157 -4.70 15.16 0.17
CA LYS A 157 -4.47 15.40 -1.26
C LYS A 157 -5.51 16.35 -1.89
N GLN A 158 -6.76 16.35 -1.43
CA GLN A 158 -7.76 17.33 -1.85
C GLN A 158 -7.45 18.74 -1.35
N SER A 159 -6.89 18.84 -0.15
CA SER A 159 -6.55 20.11 0.50
C SER A 159 -5.18 20.66 0.08
N GLY A 160 -4.43 19.92 -0.75
CA GLY A 160 -3.09 20.31 -1.19
C GLY A 160 -2.00 20.13 -0.12
N TRP A 161 -2.26 19.40 0.96
CA TRP A 161 -1.25 19.06 1.97
C TRP A 161 -0.25 18.03 1.45
N ILE A 162 -0.70 17.17 0.54
CA ILE A 162 0.14 16.29 -0.25
C ILE A 162 0.18 16.86 -1.66
N ALA A 163 1.39 17.19 -2.10
CA ALA A 163 1.61 17.80 -3.40
C ALA A 163 1.09 16.90 -4.53
N ARG A 164 0.58 17.53 -5.58
CA ARG A 164 0.25 16.87 -6.84
C ARG A 164 1.31 17.25 -7.87
N PRO A 165 1.65 16.36 -8.81
CA PRO A 165 2.49 16.74 -9.94
C PRO A 165 1.84 17.91 -10.68
N ASN A 166 2.56 19.03 -10.76
CA ASN A 166 2.11 20.26 -11.45
C ASN A 166 2.97 20.58 -12.67
N LYS A 167 4.06 19.84 -12.87
CA LYS A 167 4.93 19.92 -14.05
C LYS A 167 4.89 18.61 -14.85
N PRO A 168 5.07 18.67 -16.19
CA PRO A 168 5.35 17.47 -16.98
C PRO A 168 6.56 16.72 -16.41
N GLN A 169 6.49 15.39 -16.36
CA GLN A 169 7.58 14.51 -15.88
C GLN A 169 7.95 14.67 -14.40
N GLN A 170 7.11 15.35 -13.61
CA GLN A 170 7.27 15.37 -12.16
C GLN A 170 6.74 14.08 -11.54
N ASP A 171 7.37 13.67 -10.45
CA ASP A 171 6.96 12.50 -9.68
C ASP A 171 5.53 12.64 -9.12
N PHE A 172 4.88 11.51 -8.88
CA PHE A 172 3.49 11.49 -8.41
C PHE A 172 3.32 12.09 -7.00
N TRP A 173 4.41 12.24 -6.25
CA TRP A 173 4.46 12.89 -4.94
C TRP A 173 4.80 14.39 -4.99
N GLY A 174 4.87 14.97 -6.19
CA GLY A 174 5.04 16.42 -6.38
C GLY A 174 6.41 16.92 -5.94
N ASP A 175 6.45 17.95 -5.09
CA ASP A 175 7.68 18.57 -4.60
C ASP A 175 8.14 17.99 -3.23
N PHE A 176 7.60 16.84 -2.80
CA PHE A 176 8.08 16.16 -1.59
C PHE A 176 9.53 15.70 -1.78
N ASP A 177 10.37 16.00 -0.79
CA ASP A 177 11.80 15.67 -0.76
C ASP A 177 12.04 14.51 0.23
N PRO A 178 12.23 13.26 -0.27
CA PRO A 178 12.49 12.10 0.56
C PRO A 178 13.74 12.22 1.43
N GLU A 179 14.78 12.86 0.91
CA GLU A 179 16.08 12.97 1.55
C GLU A 179 16.03 13.97 2.70
N PHE A 180 15.33 15.09 2.48
CA PHE A 180 15.02 16.05 3.53
C PHE A 180 14.15 15.43 4.63
N TYR A 181 13.10 14.69 4.26
CA TYR A 181 12.26 13.99 5.24
C TYR A 181 13.07 13.01 6.10
N GLU A 182 13.86 12.14 5.47
CA GLU A 182 14.68 11.14 6.17
C GLU A 182 15.79 11.80 7.01
N HIS A 183 16.33 12.94 6.57
CA HIS A 183 17.30 13.71 7.35
C HIS A 183 16.69 14.18 8.67
N TYR A 184 15.51 14.81 8.66
CA TYR A 184 14.90 15.39 9.85
C TYR A 184 14.14 14.38 10.73
N ASN A 185 13.78 13.22 10.18
CA ASN A 185 13.22 12.09 10.95
C ASN A 185 14.32 11.27 11.68
N ASN A 186 15.54 11.78 11.72
CA ASN A 186 16.65 11.19 12.46
C ASN A 186 16.79 11.92 13.81
N PRO A 187 16.88 11.19 14.94
CA PRO A 187 16.95 11.83 16.27
C PRO A 187 18.17 12.74 16.44
N LEU A 188 19.19 12.56 15.62
CA LEU A 188 20.41 13.37 15.62
C LEU A 188 20.23 14.71 14.88
N ASN A 189 19.15 14.88 14.13
CA ASN A 189 18.87 16.02 13.25
C ASN A 189 17.55 16.74 13.57
N ALA A 190 17.02 16.55 14.79
CA ALA A 190 15.82 17.18 15.35
C ALA A 190 14.50 16.35 15.38
N ASP A 191 14.57 15.02 15.24
CA ASP A 191 13.74 13.93 15.88
C ASP A 191 13.40 12.76 14.93
#